data_AF-A0A9D1NCE3-F1
#
_entry.id   AF-A0A9D1NCE3-F1
#
_cell.length_a   1.000
_cell.length_b   1.000
_cell.length_c   1.000
_cell.angle_alpha   90.00
_cell.angle_beta   90.00
_cell.angle_gamma   90.00
#
_symmetry.space_group_name_H-M   'P 1'
#
loop_
_entity.id
_entity.type
_entity.pdbx_description
1 polymer ?
#
loop_
_entity_poly.entity_id
_entity_poly.type
_entity_poly.pdbx_seq_one_letter_code
_entity_poly.pdbx_strand_id
1 'polypeptide(L)'
;MGKSVSKAKARMVIWRVLKVAFYLLGFPLLYLAVRQDVGSLGGTVMGEGYAKWFVLAVWAVVVLVQIIAGLIGRRSDRKNLRRAQNGVSQKYFHRGLVVAIVALVLTAGPLVYLELTLKKELGAVYDEYKDTDIKVSTYEVQLKDYQSSASDLNSRIDAFCELYNIEYTSKVYGGTNADLSSYTYDPEDDAYYSANGMYADGYLFGYKQATEIMKTYYGLKLKYAAEEENIEQLVTQEIAKLKTNPNSEWNRYKKGLSDHYVSDPDEYSVAYNDEGTGTAQGQYVTEQRLDAIVAAIMKNFPKQALYELLKDNRAILERLLKLPSETYDQLLETIQSVDANTSLDDLLDIVNAILPTFGVDALTKADVLELLAGYSSYISPSTYPIFEFIEDEELRAFAYAQYYGLVHGAKMGSVLLSTEVYDDKGTFTGYSNVGEITLSASGTPGQAPETVLAGIEQIEADTSYMPKYYPYIALRTNLLYNLGLITFGIIAAYFCAQREKMALSDYVKAVNAGGEQ
;
A
#
# COMPACT_ATOMS: atom_id res chain seq x y z
N MET A 1 69.15 20.87 -0.20
CA MET A 1 68.43 20.38 0.99
C MET A 1 66.91 20.35 0.87
N GLY A 2 66.22 21.47 0.60
CA GLY A 2 64.74 21.48 0.55
C GLY A 2 64.07 20.51 -0.45
N LYS A 3 64.75 20.14 -1.54
CA LYS A 3 64.24 19.19 -2.55
C LYS A 3 64.13 17.74 -2.05
N SER A 4 64.98 17.26 -1.14
CA SER A 4 64.94 15.87 -0.64
C SER A 4 63.83 15.67 0.40
N VAL A 5 63.70 16.61 1.34
CA VAL A 5 62.65 16.65 2.36
C VAL A 5 61.26 16.81 1.69
N SER A 6 61.14 17.70 0.70
CA SER A 6 59.91 17.88 -0.09
C SER A 6 59.50 16.59 -0.83
N LYS A 7 60.45 15.90 -1.48
CA LYS A 7 60.19 14.62 -2.17
C LYS A 7 59.76 13.50 -1.22
N ALA A 8 60.38 13.38 -0.05
CA ALA A 8 60.01 12.37 0.94
C ALA A 8 58.60 12.61 1.51
N LYS A 9 58.26 13.87 1.81
CA LYS A 9 56.92 14.28 2.25
C LYS A 9 55.85 13.99 1.18
N ALA A 10 56.12 14.34 -0.08
CA ALA A 10 55.20 14.07 -1.18
C ALA A 10 54.92 12.57 -1.35
N ARG A 11 55.96 11.71 -1.31
CA ARG A 11 55.79 10.26 -1.38
C ARG A 11 54.95 9.72 -0.22
N MET A 12 55.20 10.18 1.01
CA MET A 12 54.41 9.79 2.18
C MET A 12 52.92 10.12 1.99
N VAL A 13 52.61 11.35 1.52
CA VAL A 13 51.22 11.78 1.27
C VAL A 13 50.57 10.91 0.19
N ILE A 14 51.26 10.62 -0.91
CA ILE A 14 50.74 9.76 -1.99
C ILE A 14 50.37 8.37 -1.44
N TRP A 15 51.26 7.73 -0.68
CA TRP A 15 50.98 6.41 -0.10
C TRP A 15 49.84 6.42 0.91
N ARG A 16 49.68 7.52 1.66
CA ARG A 16 48.55 7.71 2.57
C ARG A 16 47.22 7.81 1.80
N VAL A 17 47.18 8.60 0.73
CA VAL A 17 45.99 8.74 -0.11
C VAL A 17 45.61 7.41 -0.75
N LEU A 18 46.57 6.70 -1.35
CA LEU A 18 46.33 5.38 -1.95
C LEU A 18 45.84 4.34 -0.94
N LYS A 19 46.40 4.33 0.28
CA LYS A 19 45.94 3.45 1.36
C LYS A 19 44.46 3.68 1.67
N VAL A 20 44.04 4.94 1.81
CA VAL A 20 42.64 5.28 2.12
C VAL A 20 41.74 4.91 0.92
N ALA A 21 42.16 5.23 -0.30
CA ALA A 21 41.40 4.90 -1.51
C ALA A 21 41.16 3.39 -1.65
N PHE A 22 42.21 2.56 -1.51
CA PHE A 22 42.06 1.10 -1.60
C PHE A 22 41.23 0.50 -0.46
N TYR A 23 41.25 1.11 0.73
CA TYR A 23 40.38 0.69 1.82
C TYR A 23 38.90 1.01 1.55
N LEU A 24 38.62 2.18 0.95
CA LEU A 24 37.27 2.59 0.57
C LEU A 24 36.69 1.74 -0.57
N LEU A 25 37.53 1.25 -1.49
CA LEU A 25 37.14 0.31 -2.54
C LEU A 25 36.70 -1.07 -2.02
N GLY A 26 36.86 -1.35 -0.72
CA GLY A 26 36.41 -2.58 -0.08
C GLY A 26 34.97 -2.51 0.45
N PHE A 27 34.81 -2.73 1.75
CA PHE A 27 33.49 -2.80 2.41
C PHE A 27 32.60 -1.55 2.26
N PRO A 28 33.12 -0.31 2.27
CA PRO A 28 32.28 0.87 2.06
C PRO A 28 31.59 0.87 0.69
N LEU A 29 32.31 0.48 -0.36
CA LEU A 29 31.73 0.36 -1.71
C LEU A 29 30.71 -0.78 -1.78
N LEU A 30 31.02 -1.94 -1.18
CA LEU A 30 30.06 -3.05 -1.08
C LEU A 30 28.77 -2.63 -0.36
N TYR A 31 28.87 -1.88 0.74
CA TYR A 31 27.71 -1.39 1.47
C TYR A 31 26.87 -0.45 0.59
N LEU A 32 27.50 0.47 -0.14
CA LEU A 32 26.79 1.36 -1.05
C LEU A 32 26.11 0.59 -2.19
N ALA A 33 26.78 -0.41 -2.75
CA ALA A 33 26.22 -1.24 -3.83
C ALA A 33 25.03 -2.07 -3.35
N VAL A 34 25.15 -2.76 -2.20
CA VAL A 34 24.03 -3.51 -1.59
C VAL A 34 22.89 -2.56 -1.21
N ARG A 35 23.19 -1.39 -0.65
CA ARG A 35 22.16 -0.40 -0.31
C ARG A 35 21.43 0.11 -1.55
N GLN A 36 22.15 0.36 -2.63
CA GLN A 36 21.56 0.84 -3.88
C GLN A 36 20.70 -0.25 -4.53
N ASP A 37 21.19 -1.50 -4.60
CA ASP A 37 20.43 -2.60 -5.18
C ASP A 37 19.20 -2.95 -4.34
N VAL A 38 19.31 -3.02 -3.01
CA VAL A 38 18.14 -3.21 -2.13
C VAL A 38 17.19 -2.02 -2.23
N GLY A 39 17.70 -0.80 -2.32
CA GLY A 39 16.89 0.40 -2.54
C GLY A 39 16.15 0.39 -3.89
N SER A 40 16.74 -0.22 -4.92
CA SER A 40 16.11 -0.38 -6.24
C SER A 40 14.95 -1.38 -6.25
N LEU A 41 14.86 -2.25 -5.24
CA LEU A 41 13.68 -3.09 -5.02
C LEU A 41 12.51 -2.31 -4.42
N GLY A 42 12.78 -1.14 -3.83
CA GLY A 42 11.82 -0.37 -3.06
C GLY A 42 10.53 -0.08 -3.82
N GLY A 43 9.45 0.01 -3.06
CA GLY A 43 8.09 0.23 -3.53
C GLY A 43 7.12 -0.06 -2.39
N THR A 44 5.84 -0.19 -2.71
CA THR A 44 4.75 -0.33 -1.76
C THR A 44 4.92 -1.52 -0.79
N VAL A 45 5.52 -2.62 -1.24
CA VAL A 45 5.61 -3.89 -0.46
C VAL A 45 7.04 -4.32 -0.16
N MET A 46 7.99 -3.88 -0.96
CA MET A 46 9.40 -4.26 -0.84
C MET A 46 10.09 -3.39 0.22
N GLY A 47 10.23 -3.94 1.44
CA GLY A 47 10.89 -3.25 2.55
C GLY A 47 12.40 -3.04 2.38
N GLU A 48 12.97 -2.12 3.17
CA GLU A 48 14.40 -1.75 3.11
C GLU A 48 15.40 -2.90 3.40
N GLY A 49 14.92 -4.06 3.88
CA GLY A 49 15.66 -5.29 4.09
C GLY A 49 16.82 -5.21 5.11
N TYR A 50 17.09 -6.30 5.83
CA TYR A 50 18.26 -6.36 6.73
C TYR A 50 19.59 -6.62 6.01
N ALA A 51 19.56 -6.88 4.71
CA ALA A 51 20.70 -7.20 3.86
C ALA A 51 21.83 -6.14 3.92
N LYS A 52 21.49 -4.85 3.96
CA LYS A 52 22.48 -3.75 4.07
C LYS A 52 23.20 -3.75 5.42
N TRP A 53 22.50 -4.09 6.50
CA TRP A 53 23.06 -4.15 7.86
C TRP A 53 24.04 -5.29 8.03
N PHE A 54 23.84 -6.39 7.31
CA PHE A 54 24.79 -7.50 7.26
C PHE A 54 26.19 -7.04 6.81
N VAL A 55 26.29 -6.23 5.76
CA VAL A 55 27.58 -5.71 5.27
C VAL A 55 28.29 -4.88 6.34
N LEU A 56 27.55 -4.03 7.07
CA LEU A 56 28.09 -3.24 8.17
C LEU A 56 28.58 -4.12 9.32
N ALA A 57 27.85 -5.19 9.66
CA ALA A 57 28.26 -6.13 10.69
C ALA A 57 29.56 -6.85 10.31
N VAL A 58 29.66 -7.36 9.08
CA VAL A 58 30.90 -8.00 8.58
C VAL A 58 32.06 -7.00 8.59
N TRP A 59 31.82 -5.78 8.14
CA TRP A 59 32.83 -4.73 8.14
C TRP A 59 33.33 -4.41 9.56
N ALA A 60 32.42 -4.31 10.54
CA ALA A 60 32.77 -4.10 11.93
C ALA A 60 33.65 -5.22 12.48
N VAL A 61 33.34 -6.49 12.18
CA VAL A 61 34.18 -7.64 12.57
C VAL A 61 35.57 -7.55 11.94
N VAL A 62 35.66 -7.21 10.65
CA VAL A 62 36.96 -7.04 9.98
C VAL A 62 37.78 -5.91 10.63
N VAL A 63 37.14 -4.78 10.97
CA VAL A 63 37.80 -3.68 11.69
C VAL A 63 38.30 -4.13 13.05
N LEU A 64 37.49 -4.88 13.82
CA LEU A 64 37.90 -5.43 15.12
C LEU A 64 39.11 -6.36 14.99
N VAL A 65 39.12 -7.26 14.00
CA VAL A 65 40.26 -8.13 13.71
C VAL A 65 41.51 -7.33 13.36
N GLN A 66 41.38 -6.25 12.58
CA GLN A 66 42.50 -5.35 12.26
C GLN A 66 43.06 -4.66 13.51
N ILE A 67 42.18 -4.20 14.42
CA ILE A 67 42.58 -3.60 15.69
C ILE A 67 43.33 -4.61 16.55
N ILE A 68 42.78 -5.82 16.73
CA ILE A 68 43.39 -6.89 17.52
C ILE A 68 44.76 -7.29 16.94
N ALA A 69 44.85 -7.50 15.62
CA ALA A 69 46.11 -7.81 14.94
C ALA A 69 47.15 -6.69 15.13
N GLY A 70 46.70 -5.42 15.11
CA GLY A 70 47.53 -4.25 15.42
C GLY A 70 48.06 -4.24 16.86
N LEU A 71 47.21 -4.57 17.84
CA LEU A 71 47.58 -4.62 19.26
C LEU A 71 48.56 -5.76 19.57
N ILE A 72 48.31 -6.96 19.04
CA ILE A 72 49.22 -8.12 19.17
C ILE A 72 50.57 -7.80 18.50
N GLY A 73 50.53 -7.14 17.33
CA GLY A 73 51.72 -6.68 16.62
C GLY A 73 52.59 -5.72 17.44
N ARG A 74 51.99 -4.74 18.13
CA ARG A 74 52.72 -3.79 18.99
C ARG A 74 53.40 -4.45 20.18
N ARG A 75 52.78 -5.47 20.79
CA ARG A 75 53.41 -6.25 21.89
C ARG A 75 54.63 -7.06 21.40
N SER A 76 54.56 -7.60 20.17
CA SER A 76 55.67 -8.34 19.56
C SER A 76 56.78 -7.43 19.02
N ASP A 77 56.44 -6.23 18.54
CA ASP A 77 57.42 -5.24 18.04
C ASP A 77 58.26 -4.63 19.18
N ARG A 78 57.68 -4.40 20.38
CA ARG A 78 58.47 -3.97 21.56
C ARG A 78 59.55 -4.97 21.98
N LYS A 79 59.34 -6.28 21.78
CA LYS A 79 60.34 -7.33 22.08
C LYS A 79 61.39 -7.49 20.97
N ASN A 80 61.10 -7.06 19.74
CA ASN A 80 61.93 -7.31 18.55
C ASN A 80 62.64 -6.08 17.97
N LEU A 81 62.47 -4.89 18.58
CA LEU A 81 63.14 -3.65 18.16
C LEU A 81 64.69 -3.73 18.16
N ARG A 82 65.28 -4.77 18.77
CA ARG A 82 66.74 -5.03 18.76
C ARG A 82 67.25 -5.84 17.55
N ARG A 83 66.40 -6.35 16.65
CA ARG A 83 66.81 -7.19 15.50
C ARG A 83 66.45 -6.64 14.11
N ALA A 84 65.83 -5.46 14.03
CA ALA A 84 65.27 -4.96 12.79
C ALA A 84 66.17 -3.90 12.10
N GLN A 85 67.32 -4.33 11.56
CA GLN A 85 67.98 -3.56 10.50
C GLN A 85 67.68 -4.11 9.09
N ASN A 86 67.34 -5.40 8.94
CA ASN A 86 67.20 -6.01 7.59
C ASN A 86 65.90 -6.80 7.30
N GLY A 87 64.85 -6.78 8.16
CA GLY A 87 63.72 -7.72 8.03
C GLY A 87 62.29 -7.16 8.15
N VAL A 88 62.11 -5.83 8.10
CA VAL A 88 60.80 -5.19 8.37
C VAL A 88 59.77 -5.46 7.25
N SER A 89 60.20 -5.83 6.05
CA SER A 89 59.32 -5.95 4.87
C SER A 89 58.34 -7.14 4.94
N GLN A 90 58.78 -8.28 5.50
CA GLN A 90 58.02 -9.54 5.43
C GLN A 90 56.86 -9.60 6.44
N LYS A 91 57.05 -9.07 7.65
CA LYS A 91 56.07 -9.18 8.76
C LYS A 91 54.77 -8.39 8.54
N TYR A 92 54.82 -7.25 7.83
CA TYR A 92 53.62 -6.46 7.54
C TYR A 92 52.80 -7.05 6.39
N PHE A 93 53.47 -7.66 5.42
CA PHE A 93 52.84 -8.41 4.34
C PHE A 93 52.04 -9.61 4.88
N HIS A 94 52.60 -10.39 5.81
CA HIS A 94 51.86 -11.50 6.45
C HIS A 94 50.64 -11.04 7.25
N ARG A 95 50.67 -9.87 7.90
CA ARG A 95 49.50 -9.31 8.62
C ARG A 95 48.39 -8.90 7.65
N GLY A 96 48.74 -8.24 6.55
CA GLY A 96 47.79 -7.89 5.48
C GLY A 96 47.18 -9.14 4.84
N LEU A 97 47.98 -10.19 4.65
CA LEU A 97 47.53 -11.48 4.13
C LEU A 97 46.54 -12.17 5.09
N VAL A 98 46.81 -12.20 6.40
CA VAL A 98 45.88 -12.76 7.40
C VAL A 98 44.56 -11.98 7.42
N VAL A 99 44.60 -10.65 7.39
CA VAL A 99 43.38 -9.82 7.35
C VAL A 99 42.61 -10.02 6.03
N ALA A 100 43.32 -10.18 4.91
CA ALA A 100 42.69 -10.49 3.62
C ALA A 100 42.03 -11.87 3.62
N ILE A 101 42.68 -12.89 4.21
CA ILE A 101 42.10 -14.24 4.37
C ILE A 101 40.86 -14.17 5.27
N VAL A 102 40.91 -13.46 6.39
CA VAL A 102 39.75 -13.30 7.28
C VAL A 102 38.61 -12.59 6.55
N ALA A 103 38.90 -11.51 5.82
CA ALA A 103 37.88 -10.82 5.03
C ALA A 103 37.30 -11.71 3.93
N LEU A 104 38.13 -12.51 3.26
CA LEU A 104 37.68 -13.48 2.26
C LEU A 104 36.80 -14.57 2.88
N VAL A 105 37.15 -15.12 4.04
CA VAL A 105 36.31 -16.11 4.74
C VAL A 105 34.98 -15.50 5.18
N LEU A 106 35.00 -14.28 5.72
CA LEU A 106 33.82 -13.56 6.18
C LEU A 106 32.91 -13.06 5.04
N THR A 107 33.36 -13.12 3.79
CA THR A 107 32.56 -12.74 2.61
C THR A 107 32.16 -13.96 1.77
N ALA A 108 33.09 -14.88 1.53
CA ALA A 108 32.84 -16.12 0.80
C ALA A 108 31.99 -17.13 1.60
N GLY A 109 32.17 -17.23 2.92
CA GLY A 109 31.36 -18.12 3.76
C GLY A 109 29.86 -17.78 3.69
N PRO A 110 29.46 -16.52 3.95
CA PRO A 110 28.09 -16.07 3.77
C PRO A 110 27.58 -16.20 2.34
N LEU A 111 28.42 -15.95 1.32
CA LEU A 111 28.05 -16.17 -0.07
C LEU A 111 27.62 -17.62 -0.34
N VAL A 112 28.40 -18.60 0.12
CA VAL A 112 28.07 -20.03 -0.01
C VAL A 112 26.81 -20.38 0.78
N TYR A 113 26.68 -19.85 2.00
CA TYR A 113 25.49 -20.06 2.83
C TYR A 113 24.21 -19.52 2.15
N LEU A 114 24.28 -18.30 1.61
CA LEU A 114 23.17 -17.68 0.89
C LEU A 114 22.82 -18.47 -0.36
N GLU A 115 23.81 -18.93 -1.14
CA GLU A 115 23.57 -19.76 -2.32
C GLU A 115 22.80 -21.04 -1.97
N LEU A 116 23.22 -21.77 -0.93
CA LEU A 116 22.55 -23.00 -0.51
C LEU A 116 21.15 -22.75 0.06
N THR A 117 21.01 -21.70 0.86
CA THR A 117 19.74 -21.37 1.52
C THR A 117 18.74 -20.85 0.50
N LEU A 118 19.10 -19.87 -0.32
CA LEU A 118 18.20 -19.30 -1.33
C LEU A 118 17.78 -20.36 -2.35
N LYS A 119 18.70 -21.20 -2.83
CA LYS A 119 18.36 -22.28 -3.76
C LYS A 119 17.37 -23.28 -3.14
N LYS A 120 17.54 -23.63 -1.87
CA LYS A 120 16.63 -24.52 -1.16
C LYS A 120 15.25 -23.87 -0.94
N GLU A 121 15.22 -22.67 -0.37
CA GLU A 121 13.97 -22.01 0.02
C GLU A 121 13.15 -21.58 -1.20
N LEU A 122 13.77 -20.96 -2.22
CA LEU A 122 13.08 -20.58 -3.45
C LEU A 122 12.73 -21.80 -4.32
N GLY A 123 13.51 -22.88 -4.23
CA GLY A 123 13.15 -24.17 -4.82
C GLY A 123 11.90 -24.76 -4.19
N ALA A 124 11.77 -24.68 -2.85
CA ALA A 124 10.56 -25.13 -2.15
C ALA A 124 9.33 -24.31 -2.53
N VAL A 125 9.46 -22.97 -2.64
CA VAL A 125 8.37 -22.10 -3.12
C VAL A 125 7.97 -22.48 -4.56
N TYR A 126 8.94 -22.71 -5.44
CA TYR A 126 8.64 -23.17 -6.80
C TYR A 126 7.90 -24.52 -6.80
N ASP A 127 8.36 -25.47 -5.98
CA ASP A 127 7.73 -26.80 -5.87
C ASP A 127 6.31 -26.75 -5.27
N GLU A 128 6.01 -25.76 -4.42
CA GLU A 128 4.68 -25.52 -3.85
C GLU A 128 3.67 -25.09 -4.93
N TYR A 129 4.09 -24.23 -5.86
CA TYR A 129 3.21 -23.63 -6.86
C TYR A 129 3.28 -24.28 -8.25
N LYS A 130 4.20 -25.20 -8.52
CA LYS A 130 4.43 -25.77 -9.88
C LYS A 130 3.21 -26.46 -10.50
N ASP A 131 2.32 -27.00 -9.67
CA ASP A 131 1.11 -27.73 -10.09
C ASP A 131 -0.15 -26.86 -9.95
N THR A 132 0.04 -25.55 -9.72
CA THR A 132 -1.03 -24.52 -9.64
C THR A 132 -0.95 -23.58 -10.84
N ASP A 133 -1.96 -22.73 -11.03
CA ASP A 133 -1.93 -21.69 -12.08
C ASP A 133 -1.06 -20.46 -11.71
N ILE A 134 -0.49 -20.44 -10.49
CA ILE A 134 0.36 -19.37 -9.99
C ILE A 134 1.76 -19.48 -10.61
N LYS A 135 2.22 -18.39 -11.21
CA LYS A 135 3.48 -18.32 -11.94
C LYS A 135 4.65 -17.98 -11.03
N VAL A 136 5.28 -19.00 -10.46
CA VAL A 136 6.55 -18.86 -9.74
C VAL A 136 7.71 -19.29 -10.63
N SER A 137 8.73 -18.43 -10.72
CA SER A 137 9.94 -18.72 -11.51
C SER A 137 10.92 -19.63 -10.75
N THR A 138 11.76 -20.37 -11.46
CA THR A 138 12.83 -21.15 -10.82
C THR A 138 13.87 -20.24 -10.16
N TYR A 139 14.67 -20.80 -9.23
CA TYR A 139 15.77 -20.08 -8.56
C TYR A 139 16.70 -19.36 -9.55
N GLU A 140 17.08 -20.01 -10.65
CA GLU A 140 18.00 -19.45 -11.64
C GLU A 140 17.42 -18.22 -12.36
N VAL A 141 16.11 -18.23 -12.65
CA VAL A 141 15.41 -17.10 -13.28
C VAL A 141 15.23 -15.97 -12.26
N GLN A 142 14.80 -16.28 -11.05
CA GLN A 142 14.67 -15.29 -9.98
C GLN A 142 16.01 -14.59 -9.68
N LEU A 143 17.12 -15.34 -9.67
CA LEU A 143 18.45 -14.75 -9.45
C LEU A 143 18.82 -13.71 -10.50
N LYS A 144 18.39 -13.92 -11.75
CA LYS A 144 18.68 -13.04 -12.89
C LYS A 144 17.76 -11.83 -12.91
N ASP A 145 16.47 -12.04 -12.64
CA ASP A 145 15.42 -11.07 -12.94
C ASP A 145 14.79 -10.44 -11.67
N TYR A 146 15.34 -10.68 -10.47
CA TYR A 146 14.78 -10.24 -9.18
C TYR A 146 14.39 -8.76 -9.12
N GLN A 147 15.16 -7.86 -9.75
CA GLN A 147 14.83 -6.42 -9.81
C GLN A 147 13.60 -6.16 -10.68
N SER A 148 13.52 -6.81 -11.84
CA SER A 148 12.36 -6.69 -12.73
C SER A 148 11.13 -7.29 -12.07
N SER A 149 11.26 -8.47 -11.44
CA SER A 149 10.15 -9.11 -10.73
C SER A 149 9.66 -8.28 -9.54
N ALA A 150 10.55 -7.62 -8.79
CA ALA A 150 10.16 -6.69 -7.73
C ALA A 150 9.40 -5.49 -8.29
N SER A 151 9.88 -4.91 -9.39
CA SER A 151 9.21 -3.81 -10.07
C SER A 151 7.83 -4.22 -10.59
N ASP A 152 7.70 -5.39 -11.20
CA ASP A 152 6.42 -5.92 -11.68
C ASP A 152 5.44 -6.17 -10.52
N LEU A 153 5.92 -6.70 -9.39
CA LEU A 153 5.09 -6.87 -8.20
C LEU A 153 4.56 -5.53 -7.69
N ASN A 154 5.44 -4.54 -7.50
CA ASN A 154 5.03 -3.20 -7.07
C ASN A 154 4.02 -2.60 -8.06
N SER A 155 4.28 -2.66 -9.37
CA SER A 155 3.36 -2.14 -10.40
C SER A 155 2.00 -2.83 -10.38
N ARG A 156 1.93 -4.15 -10.16
CA ARG A 156 0.65 -4.87 -10.07
C ARG A 156 -0.15 -4.48 -8.83
N ILE A 157 0.52 -4.28 -7.71
CA ILE A 157 -0.12 -3.84 -6.47
C ILE A 157 -0.62 -2.40 -6.62
N ASP A 158 0.21 -1.51 -7.15
CA ASP A 158 -0.18 -0.12 -7.38
C ASP A 158 -1.36 -0.05 -8.36
N ALA A 159 -1.32 -0.82 -9.45
CA ALA A 159 -2.42 -0.89 -10.41
C ALA A 159 -3.69 -1.49 -9.81
N PHE A 160 -3.58 -2.48 -8.92
CA PHE A 160 -4.73 -3.04 -8.20
C PHE A 160 -5.33 -2.00 -7.25
N CYS A 161 -4.48 -1.33 -6.47
CA CYS A 161 -4.91 -0.28 -5.56
C CYS A 161 -5.59 0.88 -6.30
N GLU A 162 -5.03 1.30 -7.44
CA GLU A 162 -5.61 2.32 -8.31
C GLU A 162 -6.94 1.88 -8.92
N LEU A 163 -7.02 0.64 -9.44
CA LEU A 163 -8.24 0.10 -10.04
C LEU A 163 -9.42 0.09 -9.07
N TYR A 164 -9.17 -0.22 -7.80
CA TYR A 164 -10.22 -0.30 -6.77
C TYR A 164 -10.31 0.93 -5.87
N ASN A 165 -9.52 1.97 -6.16
CA ASN A 165 -9.45 3.20 -5.37
C ASN A 165 -9.24 2.93 -3.87
N ILE A 166 -8.23 2.10 -3.56
CA ILE A 166 -7.82 1.73 -2.20
C ILE A 166 -6.36 2.11 -1.95
N GLU A 167 -5.97 2.15 -0.68
CA GLU A 167 -4.57 2.30 -0.28
C GLU A 167 -3.95 0.91 0.00
N TYR A 168 -2.62 0.82 0.06
CA TYR A 168 -1.98 -0.44 0.42
C TYR A 168 -2.17 -0.78 1.90
N THR A 169 -1.97 0.21 2.78
CA THR A 169 -2.29 0.15 4.21
C THR A 169 -3.64 0.78 4.46
N SER A 170 -4.40 0.27 5.43
CA SER A 170 -5.68 0.88 5.74
C SER A 170 -5.53 2.24 6.42
N LYS A 171 -6.61 3.00 6.41
CA LYS A 171 -6.66 4.32 7.05
C LYS A 171 -8.07 4.60 7.52
N VAL A 172 -8.21 5.40 8.58
CA VAL A 172 -9.50 5.93 9.00
C VAL A 172 -9.44 7.45 9.07
N TYR A 173 -10.45 8.12 8.54
CA TYR A 173 -10.62 9.57 8.67
C TYR A 173 -11.56 9.90 9.83
N GLY A 174 -11.11 10.75 10.75
CA GLY A 174 -11.87 11.15 11.94
C GLY A 174 -11.35 10.44 13.19
N GLY A 175 -11.66 10.97 14.38
CA GLY A 175 -11.20 10.42 15.67
C GLY A 175 -12.23 9.53 16.38
N THR A 176 -13.46 9.50 15.86
CA THR A 176 -14.61 8.73 16.37
C THR A 176 -15.52 8.41 15.18
N ASN A 177 -16.45 7.48 15.38
CA ASN A 177 -17.53 7.24 14.44
C ASN A 177 -18.47 8.46 14.33
N ALA A 178 -19.36 8.46 13.33
CA ALA A 178 -20.31 9.54 13.07
C ALA A 178 -21.35 9.69 14.18
N ASP A 179 -21.62 8.63 14.95
CA ASP A 179 -22.43 8.67 16.18
C ASP A 179 -21.63 9.01 17.44
N LEU A 180 -20.36 9.42 17.30
CA LEU A 180 -19.40 9.75 18.36
C LEU A 180 -18.89 8.55 19.18
N SER A 181 -19.27 7.31 18.81
CA SER A 181 -18.68 6.12 19.43
C SER A 181 -17.20 5.96 19.07
N SER A 182 -16.44 5.29 19.93
CA SER A 182 -15.04 4.96 19.66
C SER A 182 -14.91 3.72 18.79
N TYR A 183 -13.87 3.67 17.98
CA TYR A 183 -13.44 2.48 17.25
C TYR A 183 -12.05 2.03 17.75
N THR A 184 -11.66 0.80 17.42
CA THR A 184 -10.37 0.21 17.78
C THR A 184 -9.60 -0.23 16.54
N TYR A 185 -8.29 0.02 16.53
CA TYR A 185 -7.39 -0.49 15.50
C TYR A 185 -6.93 -1.91 15.84
N ASP A 186 -7.11 -2.84 14.91
CA ASP A 186 -6.53 -4.18 14.94
C ASP A 186 -5.23 -4.20 14.12
N PRO A 187 -4.05 -4.41 14.77
CA PRO A 187 -2.78 -4.48 14.06
C PRO A 187 -2.54 -5.76 13.27
N GLU A 188 -3.22 -6.86 13.62
CA GLU A 188 -3.09 -8.12 12.87
C GLU A 188 -3.82 -7.98 11.55
N ASP A 189 -5.02 -7.40 11.58
CA ASP A 189 -5.77 -7.12 10.37
C ASP A 189 -5.26 -5.89 9.65
N ASP A 190 -4.71 -4.89 10.31
CA ASP A 190 -4.53 -3.54 9.73
C ASP A 190 -5.89 -2.95 9.38
N ALA A 191 -6.82 -2.92 10.33
CA ALA A 191 -8.18 -2.40 10.12
C ALA A 191 -8.72 -1.71 11.38
N TYR A 192 -9.73 -0.86 11.19
CA TYR A 192 -10.40 -0.14 12.28
C TYR A 192 -11.82 -0.66 12.42
N TYR A 193 -12.18 -1.10 13.62
CA TYR A 193 -13.48 -1.71 13.91
C TYR A 193 -14.26 -0.93 14.96
N SER A 194 -15.56 -0.86 14.74
CA SER A 194 -16.57 -0.45 15.70
C SER A 194 -16.88 -1.59 16.69
N ALA A 195 -17.56 -1.26 17.79
CA ALA A 195 -17.86 -2.23 18.85
C ALA A 195 -18.71 -3.43 18.39
N ASN A 196 -19.51 -3.25 17.34
CA ASN A 196 -20.32 -4.28 16.68
C ASN A 196 -19.53 -5.17 15.70
N GLY A 197 -18.20 -5.02 15.59
CA GLY A 197 -17.36 -5.79 14.67
C GLY A 197 -17.36 -5.29 13.22
N MET A 198 -18.09 -4.22 12.92
CA MET A 198 -18.12 -3.59 11.60
C MET A 198 -16.92 -2.65 11.44
N TYR A 199 -16.43 -2.42 10.22
CA TYR A 199 -15.45 -1.37 9.96
C TYR A 199 -15.94 0.00 10.46
N ALA A 200 -15.01 0.81 10.97
CA ALA A 200 -15.25 2.14 11.50
C ALA A 200 -15.75 3.12 10.43
N ASP A 201 -16.44 4.18 10.85
CA ASP A 201 -16.81 5.25 9.93
C ASP A 201 -15.56 6.00 9.46
N GLY A 202 -15.54 6.40 8.19
CA GLY A 202 -14.36 7.03 7.60
C GLY A 202 -13.26 6.04 7.22
N TYR A 203 -13.50 4.73 7.36
CA TYR A 203 -12.54 3.69 7.00
C TYR A 203 -12.31 3.63 5.49
N LEU A 204 -11.04 3.65 5.10
CA LEU A 204 -10.55 3.33 3.78
C LEU A 204 -9.85 1.97 3.83
N PHE A 205 -10.24 1.11 2.90
CA PHE A 205 -9.68 -0.23 2.80
C PHE A 205 -8.20 -0.18 2.44
N GLY A 206 -7.42 -0.97 3.18
CA GLY A 206 -6.10 -1.42 2.76
C GLY A 206 -6.20 -2.58 1.76
N TYR A 207 -5.09 -2.89 1.09
CA TYR A 207 -5.00 -4.02 0.16
C TYR A 207 -5.45 -5.33 0.82
N LYS A 208 -5.03 -5.58 2.07
CA LYS A 208 -5.32 -6.82 2.79
C LYS A 208 -6.82 -7.05 3.00
N GLN A 209 -7.56 -6.07 3.51
CA GLN A 209 -9.01 -6.20 3.72
C GLN A 209 -9.75 -6.26 2.39
N ALA A 210 -9.31 -5.47 1.42
CA ALA A 210 -9.92 -5.45 0.10
C ALA A 210 -9.88 -6.83 -0.57
N THR A 211 -8.72 -7.48 -0.56
CA THR A 211 -8.61 -8.81 -1.15
C THR A 211 -9.36 -9.87 -0.37
N GLU A 212 -9.49 -9.75 0.96
CA GLU A 212 -10.30 -10.67 1.77
C GLU A 212 -11.80 -10.57 1.44
N ILE A 213 -12.33 -9.35 1.32
CA ILE A 213 -13.72 -9.11 0.88
C ILE A 213 -13.94 -9.70 -0.53
N MET A 214 -13.03 -9.41 -1.46
CA MET A 214 -13.12 -9.93 -2.84
C MET A 214 -13.04 -11.45 -2.89
N LYS A 215 -12.10 -12.06 -2.15
CA LYS A 215 -11.95 -13.53 -2.08
C LYS A 215 -13.21 -14.19 -1.55
N THR A 216 -13.78 -13.64 -0.48
CA THR A 216 -15.02 -14.15 0.11
C THR A 216 -16.18 -14.03 -0.87
N TYR A 217 -16.38 -12.85 -1.46
CA TYR A 217 -17.47 -12.60 -2.39
C TYR A 217 -17.36 -13.45 -3.66
N TYR A 218 -16.25 -13.34 -4.39
CA TYR A 218 -16.07 -14.06 -5.67
C TYR A 218 -15.90 -15.57 -5.47
N GLY A 219 -15.19 -15.99 -4.42
CA GLY A 219 -14.97 -17.41 -4.12
C GLY A 219 -16.27 -18.13 -3.82
N LEU A 220 -17.12 -17.57 -2.95
CA LEU A 220 -18.43 -18.16 -2.65
C LEU A 220 -19.38 -18.06 -3.85
N LYS A 221 -19.33 -16.97 -4.63
CA LYS A 221 -20.12 -16.85 -5.86
C LYS A 221 -19.80 -17.97 -6.85
N LEU A 222 -18.51 -18.26 -7.08
CA LEU A 222 -18.09 -19.35 -7.95
C LEU A 222 -18.40 -20.74 -7.39
N LYS A 223 -18.23 -20.93 -6.08
CA LYS A 223 -18.57 -22.19 -5.41
C LYS A 223 -20.04 -22.55 -5.61
N TYR A 224 -20.96 -21.62 -5.31
CA TYR A 224 -22.39 -21.86 -5.47
C TYR A 224 -22.80 -21.97 -6.94
N ALA A 225 -22.18 -21.19 -7.84
CA ALA A 225 -22.42 -21.33 -9.27
C ALA A 225 -22.04 -22.73 -9.80
N ALA A 226 -20.98 -23.34 -9.27
CA ALA A 226 -20.61 -24.71 -9.61
C ALA A 226 -21.62 -25.77 -9.11
N GLU A 227 -22.40 -25.43 -8.10
CA GLU A 227 -23.51 -26.23 -7.56
C GLU A 227 -24.86 -25.90 -8.23
N GLU A 228 -24.85 -25.08 -9.29
CA GLU A 228 -26.05 -24.55 -9.99
C GLU A 228 -26.95 -23.69 -9.08
N GLU A 229 -26.41 -23.14 -8.00
CA GLU A 229 -27.10 -22.28 -7.05
C GLU A 229 -26.72 -20.80 -7.22
N ASN A 230 -27.66 -19.90 -6.91
CA ASN A 230 -27.43 -18.47 -6.91
C ASN A 230 -27.37 -17.95 -5.45
N ILE A 231 -26.15 -17.78 -4.95
CA ILE A 231 -25.92 -17.32 -3.56
C ILE A 231 -26.56 -15.96 -3.26
N GLU A 232 -26.65 -15.05 -4.24
CA GLU A 232 -27.28 -13.74 -4.06
C GLU A 232 -28.80 -13.89 -3.83
N GLN A 233 -29.44 -14.83 -4.52
CA GLN A 233 -30.84 -15.16 -4.29
C GLN A 233 -31.04 -15.84 -2.93
N LEU A 234 -30.14 -16.75 -2.52
CA LEU A 234 -30.22 -17.42 -1.22
C LEU A 234 -30.09 -16.42 -0.06
N VAL A 235 -29.11 -15.51 -0.12
CA VAL A 235 -28.96 -14.43 0.88
C VAL A 235 -30.21 -13.55 0.92
N THR A 236 -30.76 -13.17 -0.25
CA THR A 236 -32.00 -12.38 -0.32
C THR A 236 -33.17 -13.10 0.36
N GLN A 237 -33.29 -14.42 0.14
CA GLN A 237 -34.33 -15.24 0.75
C GLN A 237 -34.16 -15.34 2.27
N GLU A 238 -32.94 -15.54 2.77
CA GLU A 238 -32.67 -15.59 4.22
C GLU A 238 -32.95 -14.24 4.91
N ILE A 239 -32.50 -13.14 4.32
CA ILE A 239 -32.82 -11.79 4.81
C ILE A 239 -34.35 -11.57 4.85
N ALA A 240 -35.08 -12.04 3.83
CA ALA A 240 -36.53 -11.94 3.80
C ALA A 240 -37.20 -12.79 4.91
N LYS A 241 -36.71 -14.00 5.19
CA LYS A 241 -37.18 -14.84 6.31
C LYS A 241 -36.95 -14.15 7.65
N LEU A 242 -35.78 -13.57 7.87
CA LEU A 242 -35.46 -12.81 9.08
C LEU A 242 -36.38 -11.61 9.27
N LYS A 243 -36.72 -10.88 8.20
CA LYS A 243 -37.65 -9.74 8.27
C LYS A 243 -39.09 -10.17 8.57
N THR A 244 -39.57 -11.22 7.93
CA THR A 244 -40.98 -11.62 7.96
C THR A 244 -41.37 -12.46 9.18
N ASN A 245 -40.45 -13.25 9.75
CA ASN A 245 -40.72 -14.04 10.95
C ASN A 245 -40.65 -13.15 12.22
N PRO A 246 -41.77 -12.90 12.94
CA PRO A 246 -41.77 -12.02 14.11
C PRO A 246 -40.91 -12.51 15.29
N ASN A 247 -40.56 -13.80 15.28
CA ASN A 247 -39.75 -14.47 16.30
C ASN A 247 -38.32 -14.77 15.82
N SER A 248 -37.89 -14.25 14.66
CA SER A 248 -36.49 -14.34 14.25
C SER A 248 -35.59 -13.67 15.28
N GLU A 249 -34.34 -14.11 15.40
CA GLU A 249 -33.36 -13.48 16.29
C GLU A 249 -33.20 -11.99 15.98
N TRP A 250 -33.27 -11.61 14.70
CA TRP A 250 -33.26 -10.20 14.31
C TRP A 250 -34.44 -9.40 14.88
N ASN A 251 -35.67 -9.92 14.72
CA ASN A 251 -36.86 -9.23 15.24
C ASN A 251 -36.91 -9.24 16.77
N ARG A 252 -36.29 -10.21 17.44
CA ARG A 252 -36.07 -10.21 18.89
C ARG A 252 -35.06 -9.14 19.29
N TYR A 253 -33.91 -9.06 18.60
CA TYR A 253 -32.87 -8.07 18.86
C TYR A 253 -33.38 -6.64 18.76
N LYS A 254 -34.14 -6.30 17.71
CA LYS A 254 -34.76 -4.96 17.56
C LYS A 254 -35.68 -4.56 18.72
N LYS A 255 -36.16 -5.52 19.51
CA LYS A 255 -37.03 -5.32 20.67
C LYS A 255 -36.27 -5.41 22.01
N GLY A 256 -34.94 -5.54 21.98
CA GLY A 256 -34.11 -5.76 23.16
C GLY A 256 -34.27 -7.14 23.79
N LEU A 257 -34.69 -8.15 23.02
CA LEU A 257 -35.05 -9.49 23.51
C LEU A 257 -34.11 -10.62 23.03
N SER A 258 -32.97 -10.30 22.41
CA SER A 258 -31.98 -11.31 21.98
C SER A 258 -30.88 -11.45 23.02
N ASP A 259 -30.51 -12.69 23.34
CA ASP A 259 -29.53 -12.98 24.39
C ASP A 259 -28.07 -12.88 23.90
N HIS A 260 -27.85 -12.84 22.58
CA HIS A 260 -26.51 -12.90 21.98
C HIS A 260 -25.99 -11.53 21.51
N TYR A 261 -26.88 -10.60 21.16
CA TYR A 261 -26.53 -9.37 20.44
C TYR A 261 -26.95 -8.09 21.18
N VAL A 262 -27.64 -8.19 22.32
CA VAL A 262 -28.13 -7.03 23.07
C VAL A 262 -27.13 -6.70 24.18
N SER A 263 -26.42 -5.58 24.05
CA SER A 263 -25.63 -5.01 25.13
C SER A 263 -26.46 -4.05 26.00
N ASP A 264 -27.37 -3.32 25.34
CA ASP A 264 -28.40 -2.45 25.94
C ASP A 264 -29.75 -2.71 25.23
N PRO A 265 -30.85 -3.02 25.96
CA PRO A 265 -32.16 -3.29 25.37
C PRO A 265 -32.70 -2.19 24.46
N ASP A 266 -32.28 -0.94 24.68
CA ASP A 266 -32.77 0.22 23.91
C ASP A 266 -31.85 0.57 22.73
N GLU A 267 -30.68 -0.08 22.60
CA GLU A 267 -29.60 0.23 21.63
C GLU A 267 -30.13 0.43 20.19
N TYR A 268 -30.92 -0.52 19.70
CA TYR A 268 -31.48 -0.45 18.35
C TYR A 268 -32.49 0.70 18.20
N SER A 269 -33.34 0.93 19.20
CA SER A 269 -34.34 2.00 19.17
C SER A 269 -33.73 3.39 19.31
N VAL A 270 -32.60 3.51 20.04
CA VAL A 270 -31.84 4.76 20.15
C VAL A 270 -31.17 5.11 18.82
N ALA A 271 -30.66 4.12 18.09
CA ALA A 271 -30.10 4.31 16.75
C ALA A 271 -31.17 4.55 15.67
N TYR A 272 -32.27 3.79 15.73
CA TYR A 272 -33.33 3.74 14.73
C TYR A 272 -34.71 3.83 15.42
N ASN A 273 -35.29 5.02 15.51
CA ASN A 273 -36.63 5.25 16.06
C ASN A 273 -37.67 5.63 15.00
N ASP A 274 -38.94 5.47 15.34
CA ASP A 274 -40.04 5.83 14.43
C ASP A 274 -40.20 7.36 14.27
N GLU A 275 -39.57 8.14 15.15
CA GLU A 275 -39.59 9.60 15.15
C GLU A 275 -38.55 10.23 14.21
N GLY A 276 -37.65 9.43 13.61
CA GLY A 276 -36.58 9.90 12.72
C GLY A 276 -35.49 10.72 13.42
N THR A 277 -35.42 10.68 14.76
CA THR A 277 -34.45 11.38 15.59
C THR A 277 -33.32 10.48 16.09
N GLY A 278 -33.37 9.18 15.75
CA GLY A 278 -32.36 8.21 16.16
C GLY A 278 -30.96 8.64 15.71
N THR A 279 -29.92 8.29 16.48
CA THR A 279 -28.54 8.75 16.22
C THR A 279 -28.06 8.41 14.81
N ALA A 280 -28.55 7.30 14.25
CA ALA A 280 -28.21 6.82 12.92
C ALA A 280 -29.17 7.31 11.83
N GLN A 281 -30.48 7.26 12.07
CA GLN A 281 -31.48 7.84 11.14
C GLN A 281 -31.31 9.33 10.93
N GLY A 282 -30.86 10.05 11.97
CA GLY A 282 -30.52 11.45 11.85
C GLY A 282 -29.54 11.69 10.70
N GLN A 283 -28.64 10.75 10.39
CA GLN A 283 -27.67 10.84 9.30
C GLN A 283 -28.22 10.48 7.92
N TYR A 284 -29.43 9.94 7.82
CA TYR A 284 -30.06 9.64 6.54
C TYR A 284 -30.43 10.94 5.80
N VAL A 285 -30.35 10.90 4.48
CA VAL A 285 -30.87 11.98 3.64
C VAL A 285 -32.40 11.87 3.63
N THR A 286 -33.03 12.52 4.61
CA THR A 286 -34.47 12.76 4.62
C THR A 286 -34.81 13.94 3.72
N GLU A 287 -36.08 14.06 3.34
CA GLU A 287 -36.58 15.22 2.57
C GLU A 287 -36.22 16.55 3.24
N GLN A 288 -36.46 16.67 4.55
CA GLN A 288 -36.13 17.86 5.33
C GLN A 288 -34.61 18.15 5.37
N ARG A 289 -33.77 17.12 5.42
CA ARG A 289 -32.31 17.29 5.44
C ARG A 289 -31.77 17.61 4.06
N LEU A 290 -32.38 17.07 3.01
CA LEU A 290 -32.11 17.44 1.63
C LEU A 290 -32.48 18.91 1.37
N ASP A 291 -33.62 19.38 1.86
CA ASP A 291 -33.99 20.80 1.86
C ASP A 291 -32.93 21.65 2.56
N ALA A 292 -32.44 21.22 3.73
CA ALA A 292 -31.39 21.93 4.45
C ALA A 292 -30.05 21.96 3.69
N ILE A 293 -29.68 20.86 3.02
CA ILE A 293 -28.48 20.77 2.17
C ILE A 293 -28.63 21.71 0.98
N VAL A 294 -29.77 21.67 0.29
CA VAL A 294 -30.09 22.54 -0.85
C VAL A 294 -30.01 24.01 -0.43
N ALA A 295 -30.66 24.39 0.68
CA ALA A 295 -30.61 25.74 1.22
C ALA A 295 -29.17 26.17 1.54
N ALA A 296 -28.36 25.28 2.12
CA ALA A 296 -26.95 25.55 2.40
C ALA A 296 -26.10 25.71 1.13
N ILE A 297 -26.34 24.90 0.10
CA ILE A 297 -25.68 25.02 -1.20
C ILE A 297 -26.07 26.36 -1.85
N MET A 298 -27.37 26.68 -1.90
CA MET A 298 -27.87 27.90 -2.51
C MET A 298 -27.40 29.16 -1.79
N LYS A 299 -27.22 29.10 -0.47
CA LYS A 299 -26.60 30.18 0.31
C LYS A 299 -25.15 30.46 -0.10
N ASN A 300 -24.41 29.45 -0.56
CA ASN A 300 -23.00 29.56 -0.92
C ASN A 300 -22.75 29.69 -2.43
N PHE A 301 -23.75 29.42 -3.27
CA PHE A 301 -23.66 29.58 -4.72
C PHE A 301 -24.01 31.02 -5.13
N PRO A 302 -23.13 31.75 -5.82
CA PRO A 302 -23.42 33.13 -6.21
C PRO A 302 -24.49 33.15 -7.32
N LYS A 303 -25.74 33.43 -6.92
CA LYS A 303 -26.92 33.63 -7.79
C LYS A 303 -26.64 34.47 -9.05
N GLN A 304 -25.83 35.51 -8.88
CA GLN A 304 -25.42 36.42 -9.96
C GLN A 304 -24.64 35.69 -11.07
N ALA A 305 -23.79 34.72 -10.73
CA ALA A 305 -22.90 34.07 -11.68
C ALA A 305 -23.64 33.12 -12.63
N LEU A 306 -24.60 32.34 -12.12
CA LEU A 306 -25.41 31.44 -12.96
C LEU A 306 -26.34 32.24 -13.87
N TYR A 307 -26.96 33.29 -13.33
CA TYR A 307 -27.81 34.19 -14.11
C TYR A 307 -27.02 34.91 -15.20
N GLU A 308 -25.85 35.47 -14.89
CA GLU A 308 -25.00 36.16 -15.88
C GLU A 308 -24.47 35.18 -16.95
N LEU A 309 -24.05 33.97 -16.55
CA LEU A 309 -23.60 32.94 -17.49
C LEU A 309 -24.69 32.53 -18.49
N LEU A 310 -25.93 32.34 -18.03
CA LEU A 310 -27.04 31.97 -18.91
C LEU A 310 -27.47 33.15 -19.78
N LYS A 311 -27.65 34.32 -19.16
CA LYS A 311 -28.02 35.57 -19.86
C LYS A 311 -27.07 35.89 -21.01
N ASP A 312 -25.77 35.77 -20.80
CA ASP A 312 -24.75 36.11 -21.80
C ASP A 312 -24.62 35.05 -22.91
N ASN A 313 -25.15 33.84 -22.70
CA ASN A 313 -25.11 32.73 -23.65
C ASN A 313 -26.48 32.34 -24.23
N ARG A 314 -27.49 33.22 -24.11
CA ARG A 314 -28.88 33.02 -24.59
C ARG A 314 -28.95 32.37 -25.98
N ALA A 315 -28.30 32.96 -26.97
CA ALA A 315 -28.39 32.50 -28.37
C ALA A 315 -27.73 31.12 -28.61
N ILE A 316 -26.77 30.73 -27.76
CA ILE A 316 -26.12 29.42 -27.81
C ILE A 316 -27.01 28.37 -27.13
N LEU A 317 -27.60 28.68 -25.97
CA LEU A 317 -28.55 27.81 -25.28
C LEU A 317 -29.83 27.58 -26.10
N GLU A 318 -30.44 28.63 -26.65
CA GLU A 318 -31.62 28.54 -27.53
C GLU A 318 -31.34 27.62 -28.73
N ARG A 319 -30.12 27.66 -29.28
CA ARG A 319 -29.70 26.81 -30.40
C ARG A 319 -29.41 25.37 -30.01
N LEU A 320 -28.74 25.14 -28.88
CA LEU A 320 -28.37 23.80 -28.41
C LEU A 320 -29.57 23.02 -27.89
N LEU A 321 -30.53 23.72 -27.26
CA LEU A 321 -31.67 23.11 -26.57
C LEU A 321 -32.99 23.26 -27.34
N LYS A 322 -33.03 24.02 -28.44
CA LYS A 322 -34.24 24.30 -29.24
C LYS A 322 -35.42 24.79 -28.40
N LEU A 323 -35.14 25.55 -27.34
CA LEU A 323 -36.15 26.08 -26.44
C LEU A 323 -36.98 27.17 -27.14
N PRO A 324 -38.31 27.21 -26.93
CA PRO A 324 -39.11 28.40 -27.21
C PRO A 324 -38.60 29.59 -26.38
N SER A 325 -38.63 30.81 -26.94
CA SER A 325 -38.18 32.03 -26.23
C SER A 325 -38.92 32.22 -24.90
N GLU A 326 -40.21 31.90 -24.84
CA GLU A 326 -41.03 32.01 -23.63
C GLU A 326 -40.53 31.09 -22.52
N THR A 327 -40.06 29.88 -22.85
CA THR A 327 -39.52 28.92 -21.87
C THR A 327 -38.16 29.36 -21.33
N TYR A 328 -37.34 30.01 -22.15
CA TYR A 328 -36.06 30.58 -21.71
C TYR A 328 -36.25 31.81 -20.80
N ASP A 329 -37.22 32.66 -21.13
CA ASP A 329 -37.54 33.82 -20.30
C ASP A 329 -38.15 33.38 -18.95
N GLN A 330 -39.00 32.35 -18.94
CA GLN A 330 -39.46 31.68 -17.71
C GLN A 330 -38.33 31.04 -16.92
N LEU A 331 -37.36 30.40 -17.59
CA LEU A 331 -36.18 29.82 -16.94
C LEU A 331 -35.34 30.89 -16.23
N LEU A 332 -35.06 32.01 -16.90
CA LEU A 332 -34.32 33.13 -16.31
C LEU A 332 -35.05 33.72 -15.11
N GLU A 333 -36.36 33.91 -15.21
CA GLU A 333 -37.21 34.41 -14.12
C GLU A 333 -37.24 33.44 -12.93
N THR A 334 -37.31 32.14 -13.22
CA THR A 334 -37.31 31.09 -12.19
C THR A 334 -35.94 30.99 -11.51
N ILE A 335 -34.83 31.07 -12.25
CA ILE A 335 -33.46 31.12 -11.69
C ILE A 335 -33.25 32.39 -10.85
N GLN A 336 -33.86 33.52 -11.25
CA GLN A 336 -33.88 34.74 -10.43
C GLN A 336 -34.72 34.60 -9.17
N SER A 337 -35.67 33.67 -9.11
CA SER A 337 -36.47 33.41 -7.90
C SER A 337 -35.74 32.54 -6.87
N VAL A 338 -34.73 31.78 -7.29
CA VAL A 338 -33.92 30.93 -6.40
C VAL A 338 -33.16 31.78 -5.38
N ASP A 339 -33.26 31.44 -4.09
CA ASP A 339 -32.55 32.09 -3.01
C ASP A 339 -32.09 31.08 -1.93
N ALA A 340 -31.54 31.58 -0.83
CA ALA A 340 -31.02 30.74 0.25
C ALA A 340 -32.10 29.93 0.99
N ASN A 341 -33.39 30.21 0.76
CA ASN A 341 -34.53 29.50 1.31
C ASN A 341 -35.19 28.55 0.29
N THR A 342 -34.63 28.42 -0.92
CA THR A 342 -35.13 27.48 -1.92
C THR A 342 -35.17 26.07 -1.34
N SER A 343 -36.36 25.48 -1.34
CA SER A 343 -36.59 24.09 -0.97
C SER A 343 -36.32 23.15 -2.15
N LEU A 344 -36.26 21.85 -1.89
CA LEU A 344 -36.22 20.83 -2.94
C LEU A 344 -37.45 20.89 -3.85
N ASP A 345 -38.63 21.23 -3.32
CA ASP A 345 -39.85 21.43 -4.13
C ASP A 345 -39.64 22.55 -5.14
N ASP A 346 -39.20 23.72 -4.67
CA ASP A 346 -38.97 24.87 -5.53
C ASP A 346 -37.97 24.52 -6.63
N LEU A 347 -36.89 23.79 -6.29
CA LEU A 347 -35.86 23.36 -7.23
C LEU A 347 -36.38 22.33 -8.25
N LEU A 348 -37.22 21.39 -7.82
CA LEU A 348 -37.88 20.43 -8.70
C LEU A 348 -38.83 21.12 -9.67
N ASP A 349 -39.58 22.14 -9.22
CA ASP A 349 -40.44 22.95 -10.10
C ASP A 349 -39.61 23.62 -11.21
N ILE A 350 -38.42 24.15 -10.89
CA ILE A 350 -37.50 24.71 -11.90
C ILE A 350 -37.08 23.65 -12.89
N VAL A 351 -36.59 22.51 -12.41
CA VAL A 351 -36.08 21.44 -13.27
C VAL A 351 -37.19 20.90 -14.16
N ASN A 352 -38.39 20.67 -13.61
CA ASN A 352 -39.56 20.16 -14.32
C ASN A 352 -40.14 21.12 -15.34
N ALA A 353 -39.93 22.43 -15.20
CA ALA A 353 -40.30 23.39 -16.24
C ALA A 353 -39.45 23.22 -17.52
N ILE A 354 -38.27 22.59 -17.41
CA ILE A 354 -37.30 22.45 -18.51
C ILE A 354 -37.34 21.04 -19.10
N LEU A 355 -37.45 19.99 -18.29
CA LEU A 355 -37.40 18.59 -18.73
C LEU A 355 -38.29 18.24 -19.96
N PRO A 356 -39.53 18.78 -20.10
CA PRO A 356 -40.35 18.54 -21.29
C PRO A 356 -39.69 18.96 -22.61
N THR A 357 -38.80 19.95 -22.57
CA THR A 357 -38.07 20.42 -23.76
C THR A 357 -36.99 19.44 -24.22
N PHE A 358 -36.57 18.54 -23.34
CA PHE A 358 -35.69 17.42 -23.61
C PHE A 358 -36.45 16.11 -23.88
N GLY A 359 -37.78 16.13 -23.84
CA GLY A 359 -38.61 14.93 -23.94
C GLY A 359 -38.46 13.99 -22.72
N VAL A 360 -38.11 14.54 -21.56
CA VAL A 360 -37.96 13.80 -20.31
C VAL A 360 -39.17 14.08 -19.41
N ASP A 361 -39.66 13.04 -18.75
CA ASP A 361 -40.79 13.14 -17.81
C ASP A 361 -40.42 13.97 -16.57
N ALA A 362 -41.43 14.52 -15.89
CA ALA A 362 -41.22 15.31 -14.69
C ALA A 362 -40.65 14.45 -13.55
N LEU A 363 -39.64 14.97 -12.87
CA LEU A 363 -39.04 14.40 -11.67
C LEU A 363 -39.87 14.75 -10.44
N THR A 364 -40.04 13.77 -9.55
CA THR A 364 -40.70 13.92 -8.26
C THR A 364 -39.67 13.89 -7.13
N LYS A 365 -40.09 14.32 -5.94
CA LYS A 365 -39.29 14.13 -4.71
C LYS A 365 -38.96 12.65 -4.48
N ALA A 366 -39.89 11.75 -4.81
CA ALA A 366 -39.67 10.32 -4.71
C ALA A 366 -38.55 9.87 -5.64
N ASP A 367 -38.47 10.37 -6.87
CA ASP A 367 -37.40 10.03 -7.81
C ASP A 367 -36.03 10.50 -7.31
N VAL A 368 -35.96 11.69 -6.71
CA VAL A 368 -34.72 12.21 -6.10
C VAL A 368 -34.33 11.39 -4.87
N LEU A 369 -35.29 11.07 -4.00
CA LEU A 369 -35.04 10.25 -2.83
C LEU A 369 -34.68 8.81 -3.20
N GLU A 370 -35.25 8.25 -4.26
CA GLU A 370 -34.90 6.93 -4.80
C GLU A 370 -33.48 6.94 -5.38
N LEU A 371 -33.12 7.99 -6.13
CA LEU A 371 -31.75 8.21 -6.59
C LEU A 371 -30.76 8.28 -5.42
N LEU A 372 -31.15 8.98 -4.34
CA LEU A 372 -30.31 9.18 -3.15
C LEU A 372 -30.38 8.04 -2.13
N ALA A 373 -31.38 7.16 -2.19
CA ALA A 373 -31.50 6.00 -1.31
C ALA A 373 -30.31 5.05 -1.48
N GLY A 374 -29.76 4.99 -2.69
CA GLY A 374 -28.49 4.34 -2.98
C GLY A 374 -27.28 4.95 -2.28
N TYR A 375 -27.35 6.23 -1.87
CA TYR A 375 -26.23 7.01 -1.29
C TYR A 375 -26.39 7.35 0.20
N SER A 376 -27.58 7.21 0.80
CA SER A 376 -27.90 7.71 2.16
C SER A 376 -27.86 6.67 3.30
N SER A 377 -27.22 5.54 3.08
CA SER A 377 -27.17 4.41 4.03
C SER A 377 -26.12 4.63 5.10
N TYR A 378 -26.56 4.71 6.35
CA TYR A 378 -25.70 4.70 7.53
C TYR A 378 -26.11 3.56 8.47
N ILE A 379 -25.19 2.62 8.73
CA ILE A 379 -25.39 1.59 9.74
C ILE A 379 -24.75 2.05 11.03
N SER A 380 -25.50 2.07 12.13
CA SER A 380 -24.97 2.49 13.41
C SER A 380 -23.85 1.53 13.86
N PRO A 381 -22.68 2.07 14.24
CA PRO A 381 -21.60 1.35 14.93
C PRO A 381 -22.01 0.63 16.22
N SER A 382 -23.13 1.03 16.83
CA SER A 382 -23.70 0.39 18.02
C SER A 382 -24.66 -0.76 17.68
N THR A 383 -25.11 -0.90 16.44
CA THR A 383 -26.11 -1.93 16.10
C THR A 383 -25.56 -3.01 15.19
N TYR A 384 -26.04 -4.24 15.35
CA TYR A 384 -25.70 -5.32 14.42
C TYR A 384 -26.55 -5.23 13.14
N PRO A 385 -25.96 -5.36 11.96
CA PRO A 385 -26.69 -5.41 10.70
C PRO A 385 -27.45 -6.73 10.57
N ILE A 386 -28.52 -6.74 9.77
CA ILE A 386 -29.41 -7.91 9.65
C ILE A 386 -28.71 -9.19 9.20
N PHE A 387 -27.64 -9.10 8.41
CA PHE A 387 -26.93 -10.29 7.93
C PHE A 387 -26.18 -11.04 9.02
N GLU A 388 -25.86 -10.43 10.16
CA GLU A 388 -25.26 -11.11 11.33
C GLU A 388 -26.17 -12.21 11.91
N PHE A 389 -27.47 -12.09 11.63
CA PHE A 389 -28.50 -13.01 12.10
C PHE A 389 -28.76 -14.16 11.12
N ILE A 390 -28.02 -14.24 10.01
CA ILE A 390 -28.04 -15.40 9.12
C ILE A 390 -27.29 -16.54 9.83
N GLU A 391 -27.99 -17.68 9.99
CA GLU A 391 -27.44 -18.85 10.68
C GLU A 391 -26.37 -19.56 9.85
N ASP A 392 -26.56 -19.63 8.53
CA ASP A 392 -25.58 -20.19 7.61
C ASP A 392 -24.34 -19.30 7.51
N GLU A 393 -23.18 -19.86 7.85
CA GLU A 393 -21.92 -19.13 7.94
C GLU A 393 -21.43 -18.63 6.57
N GLU A 394 -21.65 -19.40 5.50
CA GLU A 394 -21.23 -19.01 4.15
C GLU A 394 -22.14 -17.91 3.59
N LEU A 395 -23.46 -18.05 3.77
CA LEU A 395 -24.41 -17.00 3.40
C LEU A 395 -24.17 -15.72 4.19
N ARG A 396 -23.84 -15.82 5.49
CA ARG A 396 -23.46 -14.67 6.31
C ARG A 396 -22.18 -14.01 5.81
N ALA A 397 -21.13 -14.80 5.56
CA ALA A 397 -19.86 -14.29 5.04
C ALA A 397 -20.01 -13.62 3.67
N PHE A 398 -20.81 -14.21 2.78
CA PHE A 398 -21.15 -13.59 1.49
C PHE A 398 -21.92 -12.29 1.67
N ALA A 399 -22.94 -12.26 2.55
CA ALA A 399 -23.73 -11.07 2.81
C ALA A 399 -22.88 -9.93 3.41
N TYR A 400 -21.94 -10.26 4.30
CA TYR A 400 -20.94 -9.33 4.83
C TYR A 400 -20.06 -8.76 3.70
N ALA A 401 -19.48 -9.63 2.87
CA ALA A 401 -18.62 -9.21 1.77
C ALA A 401 -19.38 -8.38 0.72
N GLN A 402 -20.62 -8.78 0.39
CA GLN A 402 -21.51 -8.05 -0.49
C GLN A 402 -21.86 -6.67 0.07
N TYR A 403 -22.18 -6.58 1.36
CA TYR A 403 -22.47 -5.29 2.01
C TYR A 403 -21.28 -4.35 1.90
N TYR A 404 -20.07 -4.81 2.24
CA TYR A 404 -18.90 -3.95 2.21
C TYR A 404 -18.46 -3.59 0.80
N GLY A 405 -18.46 -4.55 -0.12
CA GLY A 405 -17.97 -4.33 -1.47
C GLY A 405 -18.98 -3.72 -2.45
N LEU A 406 -20.27 -3.68 -2.13
CA LEU A 406 -21.29 -3.02 -2.97
C LEU A 406 -21.94 -1.81 -2.31
N VAL A 407 -22.18 -1.84 -0.99
CA VAL A 407 -22.95 -0.80 -0.29
C VAL A 407 -22.04 0.18 0.43
N HIS A 408 -21.09 -0.30 1.24
CA HIS A 408 -20.16 0.58 1.97
C HIS A 408 -19.13 1.19 1.01
N GLY A 409 -18.56 0.39 0.09
CA GLY A 409 -17.57 0.87 -0.88
C GLY A 409 -18.08 1.86 -1.93
N ALA A 410 -19.37 1.79 -2.26
CA ALA A 410 -20.02 2.81 -3.09
C ALA A 410 -20.20 4.17 -2.39
N LYS A 411 -20.08 4.22 -1.06
CA LYS A 411 -20.39 5.41 -0.24
C LYS A 411 -19.14 6.09 0.29
N MET A 412 -18.06 5.34 0.49
CA MET A 412 -16.76 5.81 0.96
C MET A 412 -15.69 5.07 0.18
N GLY A 413 -14.85 5.82 -0.55
CA GLY A 413 -13.86 5.29 -1.50
C GLY A 413 -13.27 3.94 -1.10
N SER A 414 -13.79 2.87 -1.69
CA SER A 414 -13.27 1.52 -1.53
C SER A 414 -13.94 0.51 -2.46
N VAL A 415 -13.19 -0.56 -2.72
CA VAL A 415 -13.56 -1.92 -3.17
C VAL A 415 -14.96 -2.03 -3.76
N LEU A 416 -15.20 -1.38 -4.88
CA LEU A 416 -16.39 -1.65 -5.67
C LEU A 416 -16.21 -3.03 -6.32
N LEU A 417 -17.02 -3.99 -5.88
CA LEU A 417 -17.07 -5.31 -6.48
C LEU A 417 -17.79 -5.23 -7.83
N SER A 418 -17.21 -5.87 -8.83
CA SER A 418 -17.85 -6.03 -10.13
C SER A 418 -19.01 -7.04 -10.03
N THR A 419 -20.15 -6.67 -10.62
CA THR A 419 -21.35 -7.51 -10.75
C THR A 419 -21.66 -7.73 -12.22
N GLU A 420 -22.30 -8.84 -12.55
CA GLU A 420 -22.72 -9.11 -13.91
C GLU A 420 -23.81 -8.12 -14.34
N VAL A 421 -23.69 -7.61 -15.57
CA VAL A 421 -24.65 -6.69 -16.18
C VAL A 421 -25.34 -7.40 -17.34
N TYR A 422 -26.66 -7.29 -17.37
CA TYR A 422 -27.51 -7.90 -18.38
C TYR A 422 -28.29 -6.82 -19.12
N ASP A 423 -28.57 -7.03 -20.41
CA ASP A 423 -29.48 -6.18 -21.16
C ASP A 423 -30.95 -6.44 -20.81
N ASP A 424 -31.87 -5.64 -21.35
CA ASP A 424 -33.33 -5.78 -21.15
C ASP A 424 -33.89 -7.16 -21.59
N LYS A 425 -33.09 -7.95 -22.31
CA LYS A 425 -33.44 -9.31 -22.79
C LYS A 425 -32.80 -10.40 -21.93
N GLY A 426 -32.10 -10.04 -20.86
CA GLY A 426 -31.39 -10.96 -19.97
C GLY A 426 -30.08 -11.52 -20.55
N THR A 427 -29.52 -10.88 -21.59
CA THR A 427 -28.25 -11.28 -22.18
C THR A 427 -27.11 -10.63 -21.42
N PHE A 428 -26.11 -11.41 -21.00
CA PHE A 428 -24.91 -10.87 -20.36
C PHE A 428 -24.17 -9.90 -21.30
N THR A 429 -23.93 -8.68 -20.85
CA THR A 429 -23.25 -7.62 -21.61
C THR A 429 -21.87 -7.24 -21.07
N GLY A 430 -21.56 -7.65 -19.84
CA GLY A 430 -20.27 -7.39 -19.22
C GLY A 430 -20.36 -7.27 -17.71
N TYR A 431 -19.36 -6.63 -17.12
CA TYR A 431 -19.29 -6.39 -15.68
C TYR A 431 -19.50 -4.91 -15.38
N SER A 432 -20.07 -4.63 -14.20
CA SER A 432 -20.23 -3.26 -13.70
C SER A 432 -18.87 -2.60 -13.49
N ASN A 433 -18.86 -1.27 -13.51
CA ASN A 433 -17.64 -0.50 -13.31
C ASN A 433 -17.20 -0.54 -11.83
N VAL A 434 -15.90 -0.47 -11.62
CA VAL A 434 -15.21 -0.47 -10.32
C VAL A 434 -14.28 0.75 -10.22
N GLY A 435 -13.76 1.03 -9.03
CA GLY A 435 -12.80 2.11 -8.78
C GLY A 435 -13.42 3.46 -8.46
N GLU A 436 -12.81 4.54 -8.92
CA GLU A 436 -13.32 5.90 -8.68
C GLU A 436 -14.60 6.16 -9.48
N ILE A 437 -15.75 5.96 -8.83
CA ILE A 437 -17.06 6.34 -9.35
C ILE A 437 -17.52 7.61 -8.64
N THR A 438 -17.60 8.70 -9.39
CA THR A 438 -18.05 10.02 -8.91
C THR A 438 -19.06 10.59 -9.91
N LEU A 439 -19.65 11.75 -9.59
CA LEU A 439 -20.50 12.47 -10.55
C LEU A 439 -19.78 12.82 -11.86
N SER A 440 -18.44 12.84 -11.87
CA SER A 440 -17.59 13.16 -13.02
C SER A 440 -16.80 11.98 -13.60
N ALA A 441 -16.80 10.82 -12.94
CA ALA A 441 -16.05 9.64 -13.35
C ALA A 441 -16.92 8.39 -13.23
N SER A 442 -17.02 7.60 -14.29
CA SER A 442 -17.85 6.39 -14.30
C SER A 442 -17.14 5.13 -13.77
N GLY A 443 -15.90 5.25 -13.28
CA GLY A 443 -15.04 4.10 -12.97
C GLY A 443 -14.53 3.36 -14.21
N THR A 444 -13.90 2.20 -13.96
CA THR A 444 -13.32 1.31 -14.97
C THR A 444 -14.13 0.02 -15.05
N PRO A 445 -14.38 -0.57 -16.25
CA PRO A 445 -15.06 -1.86 -16.35
C PRO A 445 -14.41 -2.93 -15.48
N GLY A 446 -15.21 -3.58 -14.64
CA GLY A 446 -14.77 -4.66 -13.78
C GLY A 446 -14.35 -5.91 -14.56
N GLN A 447 -13.71 -6.84 -13.85
CA GLN A 447 -13.26 -8.11 -14.41
C GLN A 447 -14.12 -9.27 -13.92
N ALA A 448 -13.99 -10.42 -14.60
CA ALA A 448 -14.63 -11.66 -14.19
C ALA A 448 -14.09 -12.16 -12.84
N PRO A 449 -14.93 -12.80 -12.00
CA PRO A 449 -14.54 -13.32 -10.69
C PRO A 449 -13.23 -14.12 -10.70
N GLU A 450 -13.06 -15.02 -11.67
CA GLU A 450 -11.89 -15.88 -11.81
C GLU A 450 -10.62 -15.07 -12.11
N THR A 451 -10.75 -14.00 -12.90
CA THR A 451 -9.62 -13.11 -13.22
C THR A 451 -9.17 -12.34 -12.00
N VAL A 452 -10.13 -11.84 -11.21
CA VAL A 452 -9.84 -11.09 -9.98
C VAL A 452 -9.16 -12.00 -8.97
N LEU A 453 -9.71 -13.19 -8.72
CA LEU A 453 -9.15 -14.16 -7.78
C LEU A 453 -7.74 -14.59 -8.19
N ALA A 454 -7.53 -14.96 -9.45
CA ALA A 454 -6.20 -15.34 -9.94
C ALA A 454 -5.17 -14.21 -9.80
N GLY A 455 -5.60 -12.95 -10.02
CA GLY A 455 -4.77 -11.77 -9.80
C GLY A 455 -4.35 -11.60 -8.33
N ILE A 456 -5.31 -11.77 -7.40
CA ILE A 456 -5.07 -11.71 -5.95
C ILE A 456 -4.12 -12.84 -5.53
N GLU A 457 -4.40 -14.08 -5.91
CA GLU A 457 -3.58 -15.25 -5.58
C GLU A 457 -2.13 -15.11 -6.06
N GLN A 458 -1.93 -14.60 -7.28
CA GLN A 458 -0.60 -14.33 -7.80
C GLN A 458 0.15 -13.27 -6.98
N ILE A 459 -0.51 -12.17 -6.61
CA ILE A 459 0.11 -11.11 -5.79
C ILE A 459 0.43 -11.63 -4.38
N GLU A 460 -0.47 -12.41 -3.76
CA GLU A 460 -0.25 -13.00 -2.44
C GLU A 460 0.91 -13.98 -2.44
N ALA A 461 0.99 -14.85 -3.45
CA ALA A 461 2.11 -15.75 -3.64
C ALA A 461 3.43 -14.97 -3.76
N ASP A 462 3.50 -13.97 -4.65
CA ASP A 462 4.72 -13.18 -4.85
C ASP A 462 5.11 -12.38 -3.59
N THR A 463 4.13 -11.84 -2.86
CA THR A 463 4.36 -11.10 -1.61
C THR A 463 4.84 -12.00 -0.47
N SER A 464 4.51 -13.29 -0.48
CA SER A 464 4.94 -14.23 0.57
C SER A 464 6.46 -14.47 0.59
N TYR A 465 7.12 -14.36 -0.56
CA TYR A 465 8.53 -14.76 -0.71
C TYR A 465 9.44 -13.66 -1.27
N MET A 466 8.99 -12.80 -2.19
CA MET A 466 9.87 -11.81 -2.83
C MET A 466 10.43 -10.78 -1.82
N PRO A 467 9.61 -10.14 -0.95
CA PRO A 467 10.12 -9.18 0.04
C PRO A 467 11.09 -9.83 1.03
N LYS A 468 10.89 -11.12 1.30
CA LYS A 468 11.74 -11.90 2.21
C LYS A 468 13.09 -12.25 1.58
N TYR A 469 13.12 -12.72 0.32
CA TYR A 469 14.32 -13.33 -0.28
C TYR A 469 15.09 -12.41 -1.24
N TYR A 470 14.44 -11.49 -1.95
CA TYR A 470 15.10 -10.65 -2.95
C TYR A 470 16.16 -9.71 -2.38
N PRO A 471 16.02 -9.13 -1.16
CA PRO A 471 17.12 -8.40 -0.53
C PRO A 471 18.37 -9.26 -0.32
N TYR A 472 18.20 -10.57 -0.08
CA TYR A 472 19.31 -11.51 0.07
C TYR A 472 19.89 -11.94 -1.28
N ILE A 473 19.09 -11.99 -2.35
CA ILE A 473 19.59 -12.12 -3.72
C ILE A 473 20.47 -10.92 -4.07
N ALA A 474 20.04 -9.70 -3.77
CA ALA A 474 20.82 -8.48 -3.97
C ALA A 474 22.16 -8.55 -3.21
N LEU A 475 22.13 -8.95 -1.93
CA LEU A 475 23.33 -9.14 -1.12
C LEU A 475 24.28 -10.19 -1.74
N ARG A 476 23.74 -11.35 -2.12
CA ARG A 476 24.48 -12.45 -2.74
C ARG A 476 25.18 -11.99 -4.02
N THR A 477 24.45 -11.32 -4.89
CA THR A 477 24.95 -10.82 -6.18
C THR A 477 26.08 -9.80 -5.99
N ASN A 478 25.91 -8.86 -5.05
CA ASN A 478 26.94 -7.88 -4.72
C ASN A 478 28.17 -8.49 -4.05
N LEU A 479 27.99 -9.48 -3.17
CA LEU A 479 29.11 -10.22 -2.59
C LEU A 479 29.92 -10.91 -3.69
N LEU A 480 29.26 -11.57 -4.65
CA LEU A 480 29.95 -12.24 -5.75
C LEU A 480 30.75 -11.26 -6.62
N TYR A 481 30.14 -10.15 -7.05
CA TYR A 481 30.82 -9.17 -7.92
C TYR A 481 31.97 -8.44 -7.22
N ASN A 482 31.84 -8.17 -5.92
CA ASN A 482 32.82 -7.36 -5.19
C ASN A 482 33.86 -8.19 -4.42
N LEU A 483 33.73 -9.52 -4.34
CA LEU A 483 34.65 -10.37 -3.56
C LEU A 483 36.12 -10.15 -3.92
N GLY A 484 36.41 -10.15 -5.23
CA GLY A 484 37.77 -9.92 -5.75
C GLY A 484 38.26 -8.50 -5.44
N LEU A 485 37.39 -7.50 -5.59
CA LEU A 485 37.71 -6.10 -5.33
C LEU A 485 37.99 -5.83 -3.86
N ILE A 486 37.20 -6.41 -2.94
CA ILE A 486 37.38 -6.31 -1.49
C ILE A 486 38.71 -6.93 -1.07
N THR A 487 38.98 -8.15 -1.57
CA THR A 487 40.21 -8.87 -1.25
C THR A 487 41.43 -8.10 -1.75
N PHE A 488 41.39 -7.62 -3.00
CA PHE A 488 42.44 -6.78 -3.58
C PHE A 488 42.61 -5.46 -2.82
N GLY A 489 41.52 -4.76 -2.51
CA GLY A 489 41.52 -3.47 -1.82
C GLY A 489 42.18 -3.56 -0.43
N ILE A 490 41.90 -4.62 0.33
CA ILE A 490 42.54 -4.85 1.63
C ILE A 490 44.03 -5.11 1.46
N ILE A 491 44.43 -5.97 0.52
CA ILE A 491 45.86 -6.27 0.27
C ILE A 491 46.60 -5.00 -0.16
N ALA A 492 46.04 -4.26 -1.11
CA ALA A 492 46.60 -3.01 -1.62
C ALA A 492 46.69 -1.93 -0.53
N ALA A 493 45.68 -1.78 0.32
CA ALA A 493 45.70 -0.86 1.45
C ALA A 493 46.83 -1.20 2.43
N TYR A 494 47.04 -2.48 2.75
CA TYR A 494 48.13 -2.92 3.62
C TYR A 494 49.51 -2.69 2.98
N PHE A 495 49.65 -2.93 1.67
CA PHE A 495 50.87 -2.62 0.93
C PHE A 495 51.18 -1.11 0.94
N CYS A 496 50.19 -0.26 0.68
CA CYS A 496 50.34 1.19 0.74
C CYS A 496 50.66 1.67 2.17
N ALA A 497 50.06 1.08 3.20
CA ALA A 497 50.38 1.38 4.60
C ALA A 497 51.84 1.05 4.95
N GLN A 498 52.39 -0.03 4.39
CA GLN A 498 53.80 -0.37 4.54
C GLN A 498 54.71 0.65 3.84
N ARG A 499 54.37 1.04 2.60
CA ARG A 499 55.13 2.06 1.85
C ARG A 499 55.08 3.44 2.50
N GLU A 500 53.93 3.82 3.08
CA GLU A 500 53.78 5.05 3.86
C GLU A 500 54.75 5.08 5.05
N LYS A 501 54.85 3.99 5.82
CA LYS A 501 55.76 3.90 6.97
C LYS A 501 57.24 4.01 6.57
N MET A 502 57.62 3.37 5.47
CA MET A 502 58.98 3.48 4.94
C MET A 502 59.28 4.92 4.52
N ALA A 503 58.37 5.56 3.78
CA ALA A 503 58.51 6.95 3.37
C ALA A 503 58.54 7.93 4.57
N LEU A 504 57.79 7.64 5.64
CA LEU A 504 57.81 8.41 6.88
C LEU A 504 59.17 8.29 7.58
N SER A 505 59.73 7.08 7.67
CA SER A 505 61.08 6.85 8.21
C SER A 505 62.13 7.64 7.41
N ASP A 506 62.06 7.60 6.08
CA ASP A 506 62.98 8.34 5.21
C ASP A 506 62.82 9.86 5.36
N TYR A 507 61.58 10.33 5.53
CA TYR A 507 61.29 11.73 5.82
C TYR A 507 61.89 12.18 7.16
N VAL A 508 61.70 11.41 8.24
CA VAL A 508 62.28 11.71 9.55
C VAL A 508 63.81 11.73 9.49
N LYS A 509 64.44 10.78 8.81
CA LYS A 509 65.90 10.78 8.58
C LYS A 509 66.36 12.02 7.80
N ALA A 510 65.64 12.40 6.74
CA ALA A 510 65.98 13.57 5.92
C ALA A 510 65.79 14.90 6.68
N VAL A 511 64.83 14.97 7.60
CA VAL A 511 64.61 16.12 8.48
C VAL A 511 65.73 16.20 9.53
N ASN A 512 66.05 15.09 10.20
CA ASN A 512 67.10 15.07 11.24
C ASN A 512 68.49 15.37 10.66
N ALA A 513 68.83 14.81 9.49
CA ALA A 513 70.08 15.12 8.79
C ALA A 513 70.16 16.58 8.30
N GLY A 514 69.05 17.30 8.28
CA GLY A 514 68.99 18.73 7.94
C GLY A 514 69.06 19.68 9.13
N GLY A 515 69.04 19.17 10.37
CA GLY A 515 69.13 19.96 11.60
C GLY A 515 70.46 19.81 12.36
N GLU A 516 71.40 18.99 11.87
CA GLU A 516 72.77 18.84 12.40
C GLU A 516 73.82 19.68 11.63
N GLN A 517 73.37 20.61 10.78
CA GLN A 517 74.15 21.72 10.21
C GLN A 517 73.54 23.03 10.65
#